data_AF-A0A392QLN0-F1
#
_entry.id   AF-A0A392QLN0-F1
#
_cell.length_a   1.000
_cell.length_b   1.000
_cell.length_c   1.000
_cell.angle_alpha   90.00
_cell.angle_beta   90.00
_cell.angle_gamma   90.00
#
_symmetry.space_group_name_H-M   'P 1'
#
loop_
_entity.id
_entity.type
_entity.pdbx_description
1 polymer ?
#
loop_
_entity_poly.entity_id
_entity_poly.type
_entity_poly.pdbx_seq_one_letter_code
_entity_poly.pdbx_strand_id
1 'polypeptide(L)'
;MQESEKQRKVGNDSFLRVLFWQFHNFRMLLGSDLLLFSNEKYVAVSLHLWDVTRQVTPLTWLEAWLDNVMASVPELAICYHHNGVVQGYELLKTDDIFLLKGISEDGTPAFHPYVVQQNGLSVLRFLQDNCKQDPGAYW
;
A
#
# COMPACT_ATOMS: atom_id res chain seq x y z
N MET A 1 -11.79 -18.67 23.73
CA MET A 1 -11.94 -19.25 22.39
C MET A 1 -12.47 -18.16 21.48
N GLN A 2 -11.56 -17.40 20.85
CA GLN A 2 -11.88 -16.40 19.85
C GLN A 2 -10.79 -16.51 18.79
N GLU A 3 -11.12 -17.19 17.71
CA GLU A 3 -10.30 -17.24 16.51
C GLU A 3 -10.32 -15.83 15.90
N SER A 4 -9.18 -15.15 15.91
CA SER A 4 -8.93 -14.07 14.96
C SER A 4 -9.17 -14.66 13.57
N GLU A 5 -10.20 -14.18 12.87
CA GLU A 5 -10.47 -14.49 11.47
C GLU A 5 -9.30 -13.95 10.62
N LYS A 6 -8.17 -14.66 10.64
CA LYS A 6 -7.24 -14.66 9.53
C LYS A 6 -8.07 -15.13 8.34
N GLN A 7 -8.40 -14.20 7.45
CA GLN A 7 -8.96 -14.50 6.13
C GLN A 7 -8.12 -15.63 5.51
N ARG A 8 -8.59 -16.87 5.64
CA ARG A 8 -8.03 -18.00 4.93
C ARG A 8 -8.40 -17.78 3.47
N LYS A 9 -7.43 -17.35 2.65
CA LYS A 9 -7.56 -17.41 1.20
C LYS A 9 -7.74 -18.87 0.82
N VAL A 10 -8.98 -19.26 0.52
CA VAL A 10 -9.31 -20.54 -0.11
C VAL A 10 -9.41 -20.26 -1.60
N GLY A 11 -8.37 -20.57 -2.37
CA GLY A 11 -8.39 -20.56 -3.84
C GLY A 11 -7.19 -19.83 -4.48
N ASN A 12 -6.38 -20.60 -5.22
CA ASN A 12 -5.19 -20.24 -6.02
C ASN A 12 -4.18 -19.28 -5.36
N ASP A 13 -2.96 -19.75 -5.11
CA ASP A 13 -1.81 -18.97 -4.61
C ASP A 13 -1.33 -17.84 -5.56
N SER A 14 -2.12 -17.49 -6.56
CA SER A 14 -1.81 -16.43 -7.53
C SER A 14 -2.29 -15.08 -7.04
N PHE A 15 -1.42 -14.07 -7.12
CA PHE A 15 -1.80 -12.67 -6.98
C PHE A 15 -2.88 -12.28 -8.00
N LEU A 16 -3.79 -11.38 -7.62
CA LEU A 16 -4.80 -10.85 -8.56
C LEU A 16 -4.16 -10.18 -9.77
N ARG A 17 -2.93 -9.67 -9.61
CA ARG A 17 -2.19 -8.97 -10.65
C ARG A 17 -0.70 -9.08 -10.44
N VAL A 18 0.01 -9.14 -11.56
CA VAL A 18 1.47 -9.11 -11.61
C VAL A 18 1.88 -7.92 -12.49
N LEU A 19 2.78 -7.08 -12.01
CA LEU A 19 3.22 -5.88 -12.71
C LEU A 19 4.75 -5.74 -12.71
N PHE A 20 5.28 -5.17 -13.77
CA PHE A 20 6.66 -4.69 -13.79
C PHE A 20 6.71 -3.30 -13.18
N TRP A 21 7.51 -3.15 -12.14
CA TRP A 21 7.74 -1.87 -11.51
C TRP A 21 9.20 -1.46 -11.68
N GLN A 22 9.40 -0.23 -12.13
CA GLN A 22 10.72 0.36 -12.24
C GLN A 22 10.90 1.40 -11.14
N PHE A 23 11.91 1.19 -10.32
CA PHE A 23 12.27 2.08 -9.22
C PHE A 23 13.75 2.39 -9.31
N HIS A 24 14.09 3.62 -9.74
CA HIS A 24 15.45 3.98 -10.16
C HIS A 24 16.00 3.01 -11.22
N ASN A 25 17.15 2.38 -10.95
CA ASN A 25 17.79 1.37 -11.78
C ASN A 25 17.28 -0.06 -11.51
N PHE A 26 16.38 -0.24 -10.54
CA PHE A 26 15.79 -1.53 -10.22
C PHE A 26 14.57 -1.78 -11.11
N ARG A 27 14.51 -2.99 -11.67
CA ARG A 27 13.35 -3.52 -12.37
C ARG A 27 12.86 -4.73 -11.60
N MET A 28 11.62 -4.67 -11.13
CA MET A 28 11.06 -5.65 -10.21
C MET A 28 9.75 -6.19 -10.78
N LEU A 29 9.50 -7.48 -10.52
CA LEU A 29 8.23 -8.12 -10.81
C LEU A 29 7.46 -8.21 -9.50
N LEU A 30 6.35 -7.49 -9.41
CA LEU A 30 5.54 -7.41 -8.19
C LEU A 30 4.24 -8.18 -8.38
N GLY A 31 3.87 -8.98 -7.38
CA GLY A 31 2.53 -9.50 -7.22
C GLY A 31 1.71 -8.59 -6.31
N SER A 32 0.45 -8.31 -6.65
CA SER A 32 -0.43 -7.46 -5.85
C SER A 32 -1.87 -7.98 -5.87
N ASP A 33 -2.55 -7.82 -4.74
CA ASP A 33 -3.99 -8.05 -4.58
C ASP A 33 -4.78 -6.74 -4.44
N LEU A 34 -4.13 -5.60 -4.73
CA LEU A 34 -4.77 -4.29 -4.66
C LEU A 34 -5.91 -4.21 -5.68
N LEU A 35 -7.13 -4.05 -5.18
CA LEU A 35 -8.34 -3.90 -5.97
C LEU A 35 -8.31 -2.56 -6.70
N LEU A 36 -8.44 -2.61 -8.04
CA LEU A 36 -8.49 -1.43 -8.89
C LEU A 36 -9.80 -1.30 -9.63
N PHE A 37 -10.24 -0.06 -9.78
CA PHE A 37 -11.38 0.33 -10.57
C PHE A 37 -10.98 1.41 -11.56
N SER A 38 -11.61 1.43 -12.71
CA SER A 38 -11.44 2.48 -13.72
C SER A 38 -12.78 2.75 -14.40
N ASN A 39 -12.96 3.97 -14.90
CA ASN A 39 -14.09 4.35 -15.72
C ASN A 39 -13.69 5.53 -16.63
N GLU A 40 -14.65 6.10 -17.36
CA GLU A 40 -14.40 7.23 -18.28
C GLU A 40 -13.80 8.47 -17.58
N LYS A 41 -14.09 8.66 -16.29
CA LYS A 41 -13.60 9.81 -15.51
C LYS A 41 -12.26 9.51 -14.82
N TYR A 42 -12.04 8.27 -14.40
CA TYR A 42 -10.94 7.87 -13.54
C TYR A 42 -10.10 6.77 -14.20
N VAL A 43 -8.84 7.08 -14.48
CA VAL A 43 -7.91 6.16 -15.17
C VAL A 43 -7.65 4.91 -14.32
N ALA A 44 -7.41 5.09 -13.02
CA ALA A 44 -7.29 4.00 -12.06
C ALA A 44 -7.53 4.53 -10.64
N VAL A 45 -8.29 3.79 -9.85
CA VAL A 45 -8.58 4.08 -8.44
C VAL A 45 -8.39 2.80 -7.65
N SER A 46 -7.59 2.85 -6.58
CA SER A 46 -7.50 1.73 -5.64
C SER A 46 -8.63 1.76 -4.62
N LEU A 47 -9.06 0.60 -4.15
CA LEU A 47 -10.11 0.49 -3.13
C LEU A 47 -9.52 -0.02 -1.82
N HIS A 48 -9.64 0.79 -0.76
CA HIS A 48 -9.29 0.39 0.60
C HIS A 48 -10.55 0.33 1.46
N LEU A 49 -10.84 -0.85 2.00
CA LEU A 49 -11.94 -1.05 2.94
C LEU A 49 -11.47 -0.68 4.35
N TRP A 50 -12.18 0.24 4.99
CA TRP A 50 -11.87 0.71 6.33
C TRP A 50 -12.96 0.37 7.33
N ASP A 51 -12.63 -0.45 8.32
CA ASP A 51 -13.53 -0.73 9.44
C ASP A 51 -13.57 0.48 10.39
N VAL A 52 -14.74 1.10 10.52
CA VAL A 52 -14.95 2.30 11.38
C VAL A 52 -14.70 2.03 12.86
N THR A 53 -14.65 0.77 13.29
CA THR A 53 -14.33 0.39 14.67
C THR A 53 -12.82 0.37 14.95
N ARG A 54 -11.99 0.39 13.89
CA ARG A 54 -10.53 0.35 14.01
C ARG A 54 -9.96 1.76 14.09
N GLN A 55 -8.98 1.92 14.98
CA GLN A 55 -8.16 3.13 15.01
C GLN A 55 -7.26 3.19 13.79
N VAL A 56 -7.19 4.37 13.19
CA VAL A 56 -6.30 4.65 12.07
C VAL A 56 -4.96 5.12 12.62
N THR A 57 -3.87 4.57 12.10
CA THR A 57 -2.51 5.02 12.45
C THR A 57 -1.86 5.67 11.23
N PRO A 58 -0.82 6.51 11.41
CA PRO A 58 -0.09 7.02 10.27
C PRO A 58 0.57 5.92 9.41
N LEU A 59 0.93 4.78 10.01
CA LEU A 59 1.45 3.61 9.29
C LEU A 59 0.42 3.05 8.30
N THR A 60 -0.86 3.07 8.65
CA THR A 60 -1.94 2.65 7.75
C THR A 60 -1.91 3.46 6.44
N TRP A 61 -1.73 4.77 6.55
CA TRP A 61 -1.72 5.66 5.40
C TRP A 61 -0.43 5.58 4.60
N LEU A 62 0.69 5.28 5.27
CA LEU A 62 1.94 4.94 4.59
C LEU A 62 1.78 3.68 3.74
N GLU A 63 1.13 2.63 4.26
CA GLU A 63 0.83 1.39 3.52
C GLU A 63 -0.04 1.68 2.29
N ALA A 64 -1.16 2.39 2.47
CA ALA A 64 -2.04 2.75 1.36
C ALA A 64 -1.35 3.61 0.30
N TRP A 65 -0.48 4.53 0.73
CA TRP A 65 0.33 5.33 -0.19
C TRP A 65 1.34 4.48 -0.96
N LEU A 66 2.04 3.55 -0.29
CA LEU A 66 2.99 2.64 -0.92
C LEU A 66 2.31 1.70 -1.93
N ASP A 67 1.16 1.14 -1.58
CA ASP A 67 0.35 0.30 -2.48
C ASP A 67 0.06 1.03 -3.79
N ASN A 68 -0.37 2.29 -3.70
CA ASN A 68 -0.66 3.11 -4.87
C ASN A 68 0.58 3.48 -5.67
N VAL A 69 1.67 3.89 -5.00
CA VAL A 69 2.93 4.28 -5.66
C VAL A 69 3.53 3.09 -6.43
N MET A 70 3.56 1.92 -5.80
CA MET A 70 4.09 0.70 -6.43
C MET A 70 3.19 0.21 -7.56
N ALA A 71 1.87 0.41 -7.44
CA ALA A 71 0.88 0.07 -8.46
C ALA A 71 0.71 1.13 -9.56
N SER A 72 1.38 2.29 -9.46
CA SER A 72 1.18 3.46 -10.35
C SER A 72 -0.27 3.95 -10.41
N VAL A 73 -0.93 4.00 -9.26
CA VAL A 73 -2.35 4.38 -9.12
C VAL A 73 -2.45 5.83 -8.61
N PRO A 74 -3.15 6.73 -9.32
CA PRO A 74 -3.20 8.15 -8.97
C PRO A 74 -4.21 8.49 -7.86
N GLU A 75 -5.19 7.63 -7.60
CA GLU A 75 -6.31 7.92 -6.70
C GLU A 75 -6.68 6.71 -5.84
N LEU A 76 -7.22 7.01 -4.66
CA LEU A 76 -7.63 6.07 -3.63
C LEU A 76 -9.09 6.33 -3.27
N ALA A 77 -9.92 5.30 -3.30
CA ALA A 77 -11.24 5.27 -2.69
C ALA A 77 -11.15 4.58 -1.32
N ILE A 78 -11.44 5.33 -0.26
CA ILE A 78 -11.55 4.82 1.11
C ILE A 78 -13.03 4.51 1.35
N CYS A 79 -13.37 3.24 1.52
CA CYS A 79 -14.73 2.82 1.82
C CYS A 79 -14.87 2.45 3.29
N TYR A 80 -15.51 3.33 4.05
CA TYR A 80 -15.78 3.14 5.47
C TYR A 80 -16.92 2.12 5.63
N HIS A 81 -16.72 1.09 6.45
CA HIS A 81 -17.70 0.07 6.72
C HIS A 81 -17.80 -0.26 8.21
N HIS A 82 -18.96 -0.74 8.62
CA HIS A 82 -19.20 -1.34 9.93
C HIS A 82 -19.78 -2.73 9.71
N ASN A 83 -19.12 -3.79 10.19
CA ASN A 83 -19.53 -5.18 9.99
C ASN A 83 -19.87 -5.52 8.52
N GLY A 84 -19.03 -5.07 7.59
CA GLY A 84 -19.21 -5.30 6.15
C GLY A 84 -20.26 -4.40 5.46
N VAL A 85 -21.00 -3.58 6.19
CA VAL A 85 -21.96 -2.62 5.63
C VAL A 85 -21.27 -1.28 5.40
N VAL A 86 -21.21 -0.83 4.14
CA VAL A 86 -20.63 0.46 3.76
C VAL A 86 -21.44 1.61 4.37
N GLN A 87 -20.74 2.51 5.07
CA GLN A 87 -21.30 3.70 5.70
C GLN A 87 -21.08 4.96 4.84
N GLY A 88 -20.04 4.96 4.02
CA GLY A 88 -19.70 6.07 3.14
C GLY A 88 -18.35 5.83 2.46
N TYR A 89 -17.99 6.73 1.55
CA TYR A 89 -16.68 6.68 0.91
C TYR A 89 -16.09 8.07 0.71
N GLU A 90 -14.77 8.12 0.66
CA GLU A 90 -13.97 9.31 0.33
C GLU A 90 -13.06 8.96 -0.84
N LEU A 91 -12.92 9.89 -1.80
CA LEU A 91 -11.94 9.79 -2.87
C LEU A 91 -10.80 10.76 -2.58
N LEU A 92 -9.57 10.28 -2.67
CA LEU A 92 -8.36 10.99 -2.32
C LEU A 92 -7.29 10.77 -3.39
N LYS A 93 -6.55 11.80 -3.78
CA LYS A 93 -5.38 11.61 -4.65
C LYS A 93 -4.26 10.94 -3.87
N THR A 94 -3.50 10.08 -4.53
CA THR A 94 -2.34 9.40 -3.93
C THR A 94 -1.36 10.41 -3.32
N ASP A 95 -1.09 11.51 -4.02
CA ASP A 95 -0.16 12.56 -3.54
C ASP A 95 -0.68 13.31 -2.30
N ASP A 96 -2.01 13.35 -2.11
CA ASP A 96 -2.64 14.03 -0.99
C ASP A 96 -2.71 13.15 0.27
N ILE A 97 -2.46 11.84 0.18
CA ILE A 97 -2.51 10.91 1.32
C ILE A 97 -1.56 11.38 2.43
N PHE A 98 -0.33 11.73 2.08
CA PHE A 98 0.66 12.24 3.00
C PHE A 98 0.19 13.50 3.74
N LEU A 99 -0.40 14.45 3.01
CA LEU A 99 -0.78 15.77 3.53
C LEU A 99 -2.06 15.73 4.37
N LEU A 100 -3.01 14.88 4.01
CA LEU A 100 -4.37 14.90 4.58
C LEU A 100 -4.64 13.77 5.57
N LYS A 101 -3.93 12.65 5.43
CA LYS A 101 -4.17 11.45 6.22
C LYS A 101 -2.93 10.98 7.00
N GLY A 102 -1.75 11.13 6.41
CA GLY A 102 -0.45 10.80 7.00
C GLY A 102 0.03 11.81 8.05
N ILE A 103 -0.87 12.37 8.87
CA ILE A 103 -0.55 13.37 9.89
C ILE A 103 -0.54 12.70 11.28
N SER A 104 0.48 13.01 12.08
CA SER A 104 0.62 12.57 13.47
C SER A 104 -0.28 13.37 14.41
N GLU A 105 -0.42 12.91 15.67
CA GLU A 105 -1.25 13.58 16.68
C GLU A 105 -0.84 15.04 16.97
N ASP A 106 0.43 15.38 16.75
CA ASP A 106 0.97 16.73 16.91
C ASP A 106 0.74 17.64 15.69
N GLY A 107 0.02 17.16 14.68
CA GLY A 107 -0.28 17.91 13.46
C GLY A 107 0.86 17.95 12.44
N THR A 108 1.98 17.26 12.71
CA THR A 108 3.10 17.16 11.76
C THR A 108 2.93 15.97 10.82
N PRO A 109 3.48 16.00 9.61
CA PRO A 109 3.42 14.85 8.73
C PRO A 109 4.25 13.67 9.26
N ALA A 110 3.64 12.49 9.32
CA ALA A 110 4.21 11.28 9.91
C ALA A 110 5.26 10.58 9.04
N PHE A 111 5.21 10.77 7.71
CA PHE A 111 6.19 10.21 6.77
C PHE A 111 6.33 11.12 5.57
N HIS A 112 7.52 11.49 5.11
CA HIS A 112 7.64 12.29 3.88
C HIS A 112 7.90 11.38 2.66
N PRO A 113 7.13 11.47 1.55
CA PRO A 113 7.31 10.65 0.35
C PRO A 113 8.76 10.50 -0.11
N TYR A 114 9.47 11.63 -0.20
CA TYR A 114 10.90 11.65 -0.55
C TYR A 114 11.76 10.80 0.40
N VAL A 115 11.56 10.90 1.72
CA VAL A 115 12.34 10.15 2.72
C VAL A 115 12.03 8.65 2.61
N VAL A 116 10.76 8.29 2.43
CA VAL A 116 10.35 6.89 2.23
C VAL A 116 11.01 6.30 0.98
N GLN A 117 11.04 7.04 -0.13
CA GLN A 117 11.72 6.62 -1.35
C GLN A 117 13.25 6.47 -1.16
N GLN A 118 13.90 7.41 -0.47
CA GLN A 118 15.34 7.30 -0.17
C GLN A 118 15.65 6.08 0.70
N ASN A 119 14.81 5.79 1.69
CA ASN A 119 14.94 4.61 2.54
C ASN A 119 14.75 3.33 1.72
N GLY A 120 13.70 3.27 0.89
CA GLY A 120 13.46 2.13 -0.01
C GLY A 120 14.62 1.87 -0.96
N LEU A 121 15.20 2.93 -1.53
CA LEU A 121 16.38 2.82 -2.38
C LEU A 121 17.60 2.29 -1.62
N SER A 122 17.80 2.76 -0.39
CA SER A 122 18.90 2.31 0.46
C SER A 122 18.79 0.81 0.80
N VAL A 123 17.58 0.34 1.12
CA VAL A 123 17.31 -1.09 1.36
C VAL A 123 17.58 -1.92 0.11
N LEU A 124 17.06 -1.50 -1.05
CA LEU A 124 17.25 -2.25 -2.30
C LEU A 124 18.72 -2.32 -2.74
N ARG A 125 19.48 -1.24 -2.54
CA ARG A 125 20.93 -1.22 -2.76
C ARG A 125 21.65 -2.17 -1.83
N PHE A 126 21.33 -2.13 -0.54
CA PHE A 126 21.89 -3.07 0.43
C PHE A 126 21.66 -4.52 0.01
N LEU A 127 20.42 -4.87 -0.38
CA LEU A 127 20.09 -6.20 -0.86
C LEU A 127 20.91 -6.57 -2.11
N GLN A 128 20.99 -5.68 -3.10
CA GLN A 128 21.79 -5.90 -4.32
C GLN A 128 23.28 -6.09 -4.04
N ASP A 129 23.84 -5.33 -3.09
CA ASP A 129 25.27 -5.34 -2.80
C ASP A 129 25.70 -6.55 -1.97
N ASN A 130 24.81 -7.03 -1.08
CA ASN A 130 25.15 -8.04 -0.08
C ASN A 130 24.52 -9.41 -0.37
N CYS A 131 23.34 -9.50 -0.99
CA CYS A 131 22.62 -10.76 -1.23
C CYS A 131 23.06 -11.47 -2.51
N LYS A 132 24.34 -11.84 -2.63
CA LYS A 132 24.96 -12.35 -3.88
C LYS A 132 25.18 -13.86 -3.93
N GLN A 133 24.98 -14.59 -2.84
CA GLN A 133 25.32 -16.01 -2.70
C GLN A 133 24.11 -16.85 -2.30
N ASP A 134 23.93 -18.00 -2.95
CA ASP A 134 23.07 -19.07 -2.46
C ASP A 134 23.87 -20.05 -1.58
N PRO A 135 23.33 -20.57 -0.46
CA PRO A 135 22.29 -20.06 0.42
C PRO A 135 22.92 -19.37 1.65
N GLY A 136 22.49 -18.15 1.97
CA GLY A 136 22.93 -17.40 3.15
C GLY A 136 21.80 -16.60 3.79
N ALA A 137 21.81 -16.47 5.12
CA ALA A 137 20.95 -15.53 5.81
C ALA A 137 21.65 -14.16 5.81
N TYR A 138 20.99 -13.17 5.19
CA TYR A 138 21.45 -11.79 5.15
C TYR A 138 20.73 -11.00 6.24
N TRP A 139 21.49 -10.41 7.17
CA TRP A 139 21.00 -9.59 8.30
C TRP A 139 21.56 -8.18 8.23
#